data_AF-A0A0B5FK92-F1
#
_entry.id   AF-A0A0B5FK92-F1
#
_cell.length_a   1.000
_cell.length_b   1.000
_cell.length_c   1.000
_cell.angle_alpha   90.00
_cell.angle_beta   90.00
_cell.angle_gamma   90.00
#
_symmetry.space_group_name_H-M   'P 1'
#
loop_
_entity.id
_entity.type
_entity.pdbx_description
1 polymer ?
#
loop_
_entity_poly.entity_id
_entity_poly.type
_entity_poly.pdbx_seq_one_letter_code
_entity_poly.pdbx_strand_id
1 'polypeptide(L)' 'MKQKYDGKLDVEVYLNTSEAARDYVLRGSTTVLVNEQFVPLDIATSRVRMDEYLARQLGE' A
#
# COMPACT_ATOMS: atom_id res chain seq x y z
N MET A 1 3.92 -8.51 -8.06
CA MET A 1 4.05 -8.32 -6.60
C MET A 1 3.91 -9.64 -5.84
N LYS A 2 2.85 -10.45 -6.01
CA LYS A 2 2.75 -11.80 -5.40
C LYS A 2 3.96 -12.71 -5.67
N GLN A 3 4.46 -12.73 -6.91
CA GLN A 3 5.66 -13.49 -7.28
C GLN A 3 6.97 -12.92 -6.72
N LYS A 4 7.01 -11.62 -6.40
CA LYS A 4 8.22 -10.95 -5.89
C LYS A 4 8.39 -11.19 -4.39
N TYR A 5 7.29 -11.19 -3.66
CA TYR A 5 7.26 -11.37 -2.20
C TYR A 5 6.79 -12.77 -1.79
N ASP A 6 6.96 -13.77 -2.66
CA ASP A 6 6.64 -15.19 -2.39
C ASP A 6 5.26 -15.42 -1.74
N GLY A 7 4.24 -14.73 -2.25
CA GLY A 7 2.87 -14.80 -1.74
C GLY A 7 2.63 -14.10 -0.39
N LYS A 8 3.65 -13.53 0.26
CA LYS A 8 3.54 -12.80 1.54
C LYS A 8 2.84 -11.44 1.43
N LEU A 9 2.67 -10.93 0.21
CA LEU A 9 2.01 -9.66 -0.06
C LEU A 9 0.67 -9.89 -0.76
N ASP A 10 -0.41 -9.69 -0.03
CA ASP A 10 -1.76 -9.60 -0.58
C ASP A 10 -2.10 -8.14 -0.85
N VAL A 11 -2.69 -7.87 -2.02
CA VAL A 11 -2.92 -6.50 -2.50
C VAL A 11 -4.37 -6.39 -2.92
N GLU A 12 -5.06 -5.45 -2.30
CA GLU A 12 -6.43 -5.10 -2.61
C GLU A 12 -6.48 -3.68 -3.14
N VAL A 13 -7.25 -3.46 -4.21
CA VAL A 13 -7.40 -2.15 -4.84
C VAL A 13 -8.86 -1.75 -4.76
N TYR A 14 -9.12 -0.68 -4.02
CA TYR A 14 -10.43 -0.16 -3.78
C TYR A 14 -10.61 1.20 -4.47
N LEU A 15 -11.84 1.49 -4.92
CA LEU A 15 -12.19 2.84 -5.34
C LEU A 15 -12.40 3.72 -4.10
N ASN A 16 -12.11 5.02 -4.21
CA ASN A 16 -12.29 5.98 -3.12
C ASN A 16 -13.76 6.11 -2.67
N THR A 17 -14.70 5.64 -3.48
CA THR A 17 -16.14 5.62 -3.21
C THR A 17 -16.65 4.28 -2.69
N SER A 18 -15.77 3.27 -2.59
CA SER A 18 -16.14 1.96 -2.06
C SER A 18 -16.41 2.00 -0.56
N GLU A 19 -17.16 1.03 -0.05
CA GLU A 19 -17.42 0.95 1.39
C GLU A 19 -16.15 0.76 2.21
N ALA A 20 -15.17 0.01 1.69
CA ALA A 20 -13.86 -0.17 2.30
C ALA A 20 -13.08 1.15 2.47
N ALA A 21 -13.36 2.16 1.65
CA ALA A 21 -12.73 3.47 1.73
C ALA A 21 -13.45 4.45 2.68
N ARG A 22 -14.68 4.14 3.14
CA ARG A 22 -15.52 5.08 3.91
C ARG A 22 -14.89 5.51 5.23
N ASP A 23 -14.18 4.61 5.89
CA ASP A 23 -13.58 4.86 7.20
C ASP A 23 -12.22 5.58 7.12
N TYR A 24 -11.73 5.85 5.91
CA TYR A 24 -10.42 6.47 5.69
C TYR A 24 -10.55 7.88 5.12
N VAL A 25 -9.79 8.82 5.69
CA VAL A 25 -9.64 10.17 5.12
C VAL A 25 -8.64 10.11 3.96
N LEU A 26 -9.11 9.70 2.80
CA LEU A 26 -8.31 9.59 1.59
C LEU A 26 -7.98 10.98 1.04
N ARG A 27 -6.69 11.27 0.85
CA ARG A 27 -6.23 12.55 0.29
C ARG A 27 -6.13 12.55 -1.24
N GLY A 28 -6.37 11.41 -1.87
CA GLY A 28 -6.31 11.22 -3.32
C GLY A 28 -6.17 9.75 -3.71
N SER A 29 -6.09 9.48 -5.02
CA SER A 29 -5.91 8.14 -5.60
C SER A 29 -4.54 7.51 -5.29
N THR A 30 -3.61 8.27 -4.73
CA THR A 30 -2.27 7.82 -4.33
C THR A 30 -2.21 7.35 -2.87
N THR A 31 -3.36 7.15 -2.24
CA THR A 31 -3.42 6.65 -0.86
C THR A 31 -3.14 5.15 -0.86
N VAL A 32 -2.10 4.74 -0.13
CA VAL A 32 -1.73 3.34 0.04
C VAL A 32 -1.66 3.04 1.53
N LEU A 33 -2.21 1.90 1.93
CA LEU A 33 -2.11 1.39 3.29
C LEU A 33 -1.39 0.04 3.26
N VAL A 34 -0.52 -0.18 4.24
CA VAL A 34 0.16 -1.47 4.47
C VAL A 34 -0.08 -1.82 5.93
N ASN A 35 -0.67 -2.99 6.20
CA ASN A 35 -1.10 -3.40 7.55
C ASN A 35 -1.97 -2.31 8.22
N GLU A 36 -2.94 -1.75 7.48
CA GLU A 36 -3.85 -0.68 7.94
C GLU A 36 -3.16 0.66 8.30
N GLN A 37 -1.85 0.79 8.03
CA GLN A 37 -1.10 2.02 8.25
C GLN A 37 -0.87 2.79 6.95
N PHE A 38 -1.08 4.11 6.99
CA PHE A 38 -0.86 4.99 5.85
C PHE A 38 0.62 5.02 5.46
N VAL A 39 0.88 4.78 4.19
CA VAL A 39 2.21 4.97 3.59
C VAL A 39 2.35 6.45 3.19
N PRO A 40 3.45 7.13 3.55
CA PRO A 40 3.75 8.48 3.08
C PRO A 40 3.67 8.60 1.56
N LEU A 41 3.15 9.74 1.09
CA LEU A 41 2.92 9.96 -0.35
C LEU A 41 4.21 9.83 -1.18
N ASP A 42 5.34 10.29 -0.65
CA ASP A 42 6.63 10.22 -1.34
C ASP A 42 7.15 8.78 -1.50
N ILE A 43 6.72 7.88 -0.62
CA ILE A 43 6.99 6.44 -0.70
C ILE A 43 6.00 5.80 -1.66
N ALA A 44 4.70 6.04 -1.48
CA ALA A 44 3.63 5.46 -2.29
C ALA A 44 3.73 5.79 -3.79
N THR A 45 4.29 6.96 -4.14
CA THR A 45 4.47 7.40 -5.53
C THR A 45 5.81 6.97 -6.13
N SER A 46 6.74 6.44 -5.34
CA SER A 46 8.06 6.02 -5.79
C SER A 46 8.18 4.50 -5.82
N ARG A 47 8.39 3.93 -7.01
CA ARG A 47 8.58 2.49 -7.17
C ARG A 47 9.73 1.94 -6.32
N VAL A 48 10.84 2.66 -6.23
CA VAL A 48 12.03 2.21 -5.48
C VAL A 48 11.76 2.28 -3.98
N ARG A 49 11.26 3.41 -3.48
CA ARG A 49 11.00 3.58 -2.04
C ARG A 49 9.89 2.68 -1.52
N MET A 50 8.83 2.48 -2.31
CA MET A 50 7.75 1.57 -1.95
C MET A 50 8.27 0.14 -1.83
N ASP A 51 9.19 -0.26 -2.71
CA ASP A 51 9.79 -1.59 -2.67
C ASP A 51 10.66 -1.79 -1.42
N GLU A 52 11.52 -0.82 -1.11
CA GLU A 52 12.33 -0.83 0.12
C GLU A 52 11.45 -0.82 1.39
N TYR A 53 10.36 -0.06 1.37
CA TYR A 53 9.40 -0.02 2.46
C TYR A 53 8.72 -1.38 2.68
N LEU A 54 8.24 -2.01 1.60
CA LEU A 54 7.60 -3.32 1.66
C LEU A 54 8.55 -4.42 2.11
N ALA A 55 9.79 -4.45 1.59
CA ALA A 55 10.81 -5.42 2.02
C ALA A 55 11.04 -5.35 3.55
N ARG A 56 11.17 -4.13 4.09
CA ARG A 56 11.30 -3.91 5.54
C ARG A 56 10.09 -4.36 6.35
N GLN A 57 8.88 -4.17 5.84
CA GLN A 57 7.64 -4.59 6.51
C GLN A 57 7.43 -6.11 6.46
N LEU A 58 7.87 -6.75 5.39
CA LEU A 58 7.73 -8.20 5.16
C LEU A 58 8.89 -9.03 5.72
N GLY A 59 9.92 -8.37 6.27
CA GLY A 59 11.07 -9.00 6.93
C GLY A 59 12.07 -9.63 5.96
N GLU A 60 12.25 -9.03 4.78
CA GLU A 60 13.25 -9.44 3.76
C GLU A 60 14.53 -8.59 3.77
#